data_AF-A0A535JBT4-F1
#
_entry.id   AF-A0A535JBT4-F1
#
_cell.length_a   1.000
_cell.length_b   1.000
_cell.length_c   1.000
_cell.angle_alpha   90.00
_cell.angle_beta   90.00
_cell.angle_gamma   90.00
#
_symmetry.space_group_name_H-M   'P 1'
#
loop_
_entity.id
_entity.type
_entity.pdbx_description
1 polymer ?
#
loop_
_entity_poly.entity_id
_entity_poly.type
_entity_poly.pdbx_seq_one_letter_code
_entity_poly.pdbx_strand_id
1 'polypeptide(L)'
;MTRSPLDHAALVLRSRAGLNAELASRTRLERLLQESANIAGIPVHTYVNLVDDQPAAFDDLVDRVTVQHSAFFRDAAQFVALAELARNASADPHTVWSAGCGNGQEPYSLAMLLDETGVLNWHIVATDVSFHALARTETGLYTEREVQGLSLERRRRYLVPNASGYEIAPFIRRRVRIAHHNLAHSDAASCVPESAVVFCRNVLMYFGREESEASIQRIAERVVPGGHLFLGHSDSPGRMARYFEAVRVAGVPCHRRLPAAAPAAPIAGRRRDDLRPPPDLPGLLAEGDHAASHGDLRAAVRAFRQATYLDPNLAIAYFQLGAALDLAGDPREARRAFGAAGLAMMRADGAEDISGLGGYTRRDLARAIASKLTED
;
A
#
# COMPACT_ATOMS: atom_id res chain seq x y z
N MET A 1 -18.15 -24.22 12.60
CA MET A 1 -17.65 -24.91 11.40
C MET A 1 -16.26 -24.39 11.12
N THR A 2 -15.24 -25.22 11.24
CA THR A 2 -13.86 -24.91 10.85
C THR A 2 -13.84 -24.60 9.35
N ARG A 3 -13.38 -23.39 8.98
CA ARG A 3 -13.25 -22.99 7.58
C ARG A 3 -12.21 -23.89 6.90
N SER A 4 -12.40 -24.21 5.62
CA SER A 4 -11.38 -24.94 4.87
C SER A 4 -10.08 -24.11 4.77
N PRO A 5 -8.89 -24.73 4.62
CA PRO A 5 -7.65 -23.99 4.41
C PRO A 5 -7.73 -23.03 3.21
N LEU A 6 -8.46 -23.43 2.16
CA LEU A 6 -8.71 -22.60 0.98
C LEU A 6 -9.53 -21.35 1.32
N ASP A 7 -10.63 -21.51 2.07
CA ASP A 7 -11.48 -20.37 2.48
C ASP A 7 -10.73 -19.42 3.42
N HIS A 8 -9.88 -19.95 4.29
CA HIS A 8 -9.06 -19.15 5.19
C HIS A 8 -8.00 -18.37 4.41
N ALA A 9 -7.25 -19.01 3.51
CA ALA A 9 -6.29 -18.32 2.65
C ALA A 9 -6.95 -17.23 1.79
N ALA A 10 -8.13 -17.52 1.21
CA ALA A 10 -8.89 -16.54 0.43
C ALA A 10 -9.31 -15.32 1.28
N LEU A 11 -9.73 -15.54 2.52
CA LEU A 11 -10.04 -14.46 3.46
C LEU A 11 -8.80 -13.62 3.80
N VAL A 12 -7.67 -14.26 4.08
CA VAL A 12 -6.42 -13.56 4.44
C VAL A 12 -5.94 -12.70 3.26
N LEU A 13 -5.94 -13.23 2.03
CA LEU A 13 -5.61 -12.48 0.82
C LEU A 13 -6.53 -11.27 0.59
N ARG A 14 -7.84 -11.45 0.76
CA ARG A 14 -8.80 -10.36 0.62
C ARG A 14 -8.65 -9.30 1.70
N SER A 15 -8.51 -9.72 2.96
CA SER A 15 -8.47 -8.80 4.11
C SER A 15 -7.17 -8.03 4.25
N ARG A 16 -6.04 -8.60 3.79
CA ARG A 16 -4.72 -7.97 3.90
C ARG A 16 -4.23 -7.32 2.60
N ALA A 17 -4.67 -7.78 1.43
CA ALA A 17 -4.20 -7.27 0.13
C ALA A 17 -5.33 -6.91 -0.85
N GLY A 18 -6.60 -7.05 -0.47
CA GLY A 18 -7.76 -6.82 -1.36
C GLY A 18 -7.89 -7.82 -2.50
N LEU A 19 -7.07 -8.87 -2.52
CA LEU A 19 -7.05 -9.85 -3.62
C LEU A 19 -8.26 -10.77 -3.53
N ASN A 20 -9.04 -10.81 -4.60
CA ASN A 20 -10.20 -11.68 -4.69
C ASN A 20 -9.82 -13.04 -5.28
N ALA A 21 -9.72 -14.03 -4.40
CA ALA A 21 -9.41 -15.42 -4.74
C ALA A 21 -10.45 -16.09 -5.67
N GLU A 22 -11.69 -15.61 -5.74
CA GLU A 22 -12.70 -16.16 -6.65
C GLU A 22 -12.37 -15.84 -8.11
N LEU A 23 -11.79 -14.67 -8.38
CA LEU A 23 -11.34 -14.24 -9.71
C LEU A 23 -10.00 -14.87 -10.10
N ALA A 24 -9.15 -15.22 -9.12
CA ALA A 24 -7.89 -15.93 -9.36
C ALA A 24 -8.08 -17.40 -9.81
N SER A 25 -9.31 -17.89 -9.95
CA SER A 25 -9.70 -19.30 -9.98
C SER A 25 -9.41 -19.98 -8.64
N ARG A 26 -10.45 -20.31 -7.86
CA ARG A 26 -10.31 -21.06 -6.59
C ARG A 26 -9.47 -22.32 -6.74
N THR A 27 -9.61 -23.01 -7.88
CA THR A 27 -8.79 -24.18 -8.24
C THR A 27 -7.30 -23.84 -8.38
N ARG A 28 -6.97 -22.67 -8.92
CA ARG A 28 -5.58 -22.20 -9.00
C ARG A 28 -5.04 -21.89 -7.61
N LEU A 29 -5.80 -21.19 -6.76
CA LEU A 29 -5.37 -20.91 -5.39
C LEU A 29 -5.14 -22.19 -4.60
N GLU A 30 -6.05 -23.16 -4.70
CA GLU A 30 -5.92 -24.47 -4.07
C GLU A 30 -4.64 -25.20 -4.52
N ARG A 31 -4.37 -25.22 -5.84
CA ARG A 31 -3.13 -25.79 -6.38
C ARG A 31 -1.88 -25.07 -5.84
N LEU A 32 -1.89 -23.73 -5.81
CA LEU A 32 -0.76 -22.94 -5.31
C LEU A 32 -0.49 -23.21 -3.82
N LEU A 33 -1.54 -23.29 -3.00
CA LEU A 33 -1.41 -23.62 -1.58
C LEU A 33 -0.81 -25.02 -1.39
N GLN A 34 -1.25 -25.99 -2.21
CA GLN A 34 -0.69 -27.34 -2.18
C GLN A 34 0.79 -27.36 -2.58
N GLU A 35 1.16 -26.66 -3.65
CA GLU A 35 2.55 -26.54 -4.11
C GLU A 35 3.44 -25.88 -3.07
N SER A 36 3.00 -24.76 -2.48
CA SER A 36 3.77 -24.05 -1.44
C SER A 36 3.93 -24.88 -0.17
N ALA A 37 2.88 -25.58 0.26
CA ALA A 37 2.94 -26.49 1.40
C ALA A 37 3.92 -27.65 1.15
N ASN A 38 3.92 -28.22 -0.06
CA ASN A 38 4.85 -29.27 -0.46
C ASN A 38 6.30 -28.79 -0.45
N ILE A 39 6.58 -27.58 -0.97
CA ILE A 39 7.92 -26.98 -0.95
C ILE A 39 8.40 -26.76 0.49
N ALA A 40 7.51 -26.30 1.36
CA ALA A 40 7.80 -26.11 2.78
C ALA A 40 7.88 -27.42 3.57
N GLY A 41 7.50 -28.56 2.99
CA GLY A 41 7.51 -29.87 3.65
C GLY A 41 6.47 -30.00 4.78
N ILE A 42 5.40 -29.21 4.74
CA ILE A 42 4.37 -29.16 5.79
C ILE A 42 2.96 -29.37 5.23
N PRO A 43 1.98 -29.78 6.05
CA PRO A 43 0.59 -29.86 5.61
C PRO A 43 0.00 -28.50 5.21
N VAL A 44 -0.94 -28.49 4.26
CA VAL A 44 -1.58 -27.25 3.75
C VAL A 44 -2.22 -26.42 4.86
N HIS A 45 -2.90 -27.04 5.82
CA HIS A 45 -3.50 -26.30 6.94
C HIS A 45 -2.43 -25.59 7.80
N THR A 46 -1.27 -26.22 7.99
CA THR A 46 -0.13 -25.62 8.70
C THR A 46 0.45 -24.46 7.88
N TYR A 47 0.57 -24.62 6.57
CA TYR A 47 1.04 -23.54 5.68
C TYR A 47 0.09 -22.33 5.70
N VAL A 48 -1.23 -22.55 5.69
CA VAL A 48 -2.20 -21.43 5.75
C VAL A 48 -2.14 -20.68 7.09
N ASN A 49 -1.93 -21.38 8.21
CA ASN A 49 -1.69 -20.71 9.49
C ASN A 49 -0.39 -19.88 9.46
N LEU A 50 0.64 -20.41 8.81
CA LEU A 50 1.92 -19.72 8.63
C LEU A 50 1.75 -18.43 7.79
N VAL A 51 0.92 -18.47 6.74
CA VAL A 51 0.53 -17.29 5.94
C VAL A 51 -0.21 -16.24 6.78
N ASP A 52 -1.04 -16.66 7.74
CA ASP A 52 -1.76 -15.75 8.64
C ASP A 52 -0.80 -15.05 9.61
N ASP A 53 0.10 -15.82 10.22
CA ASP A 53 0.97 -15.36 11.31
C ASP A 53 2.29 -14.72 10.85
N GLN A 54 2.83 -15.12 9.68
CA GLN A 54 4.15 -14.69 9.22
C GLN A 54 4.07 -13.80 7.97
N PRO A 55 4.57 -12.55 8.03
CA PRO A 55 4.57 -11.63 6.89
C PRO A 55 5.24 -12.21 5.64
N ALA A 56 6.40 -12.86 5.77
CA ALA A 56 7.14 -13.39 4.64
C ALA A 56 6.38 -14.47 3.85
N ALA A 57 5.61 -15.32 4.55
CA ALA A 57 4.81 -16.36 3.89
C ALA A 57 3.56 -15.77 3.22
N PHE A 58 2.99 -14.72 3.81
CA PHE A 58 1.95 -13.95 3.15
C PHE A 58 2.45 -13.31 1.85
N ASP A 59 3.62 -12.68 1.88
CA ASP A 59 4.21 -12.04 0.70
C ASP A 59 4.52 -13.05 -0.42
N ASP A 60 5.08 -14.22 -0.09
CA ASP A 60 5.29 -15.33 -1.06
C ASP A 60 3.96 -15.80 -1.67
N LEU A 61 2.89 -15.90 -0.87
CA LEU A 61 1.58 -16.28 -1.40
C LEU A 61 1.01 -15.19 -2.32
N VAL A 62 1.14 -13.90 -1.96
CA VAL A 62 0.74 -12.77 -2.80
C VAL A 62 1.43 -12.84 -4.17
N ASP A 63 2.74 -13.09 -4.20
CA ASP A 63 3.53 -13.20 -5.43
C ASP A 63 3.11 -14.35 -6.32
N ARG A 64 2.70 -15.48 -5.74
CA ARG A 64 2.26 -16.66 -6.49
C ARG A 64 0.86 -16.49 -7.07
N VAL A 65 -0.01 -15.81 -6.33
CA VAL A 65 -1.40 -15.54 -6.71
C VAL A 65 -1.47 -14.46 -7.79
N THR A 66 -0.74 -13.37 -7.60
CA THR A 66 -0.61 -12.31 -8.60
C THR A 66 0.27 -12.83 -9.74
N VAL A 67 -0.22 -12.88 -10.97
CA VAL A 67 0.64 -13.23 -12.10
C VAL A 67 1.52 -12.02 -12.38
N GLN A 68 2.74 -12.03 -11.85
CA GLN A 68 3.73 -10.95 -11.99
C GLN A 68 4.36 -10.90 -13.41
N HIS A 69 3.52 -10.90 -14.46
CA HIS A 69 3.96 -10.70 -15.84
C HIS A 69 4.22 -9.21 -16.08
N SER A 70 5.45 -8.79 -15.86
CA SER A 70 5.94 -7.45 -16.19
C SER A 70 6.93 -7.51 -17.35
N ALA A 71 6.84 -6.54 -18.26
CA ALA A 71 7.70 -6.44 -19.44
C ALA A 71 7.96 -4.98 -19.77
N PHE A 72 9.17 -4.67 -20.23
CA PHE A 72 9.50 -3.32 -20.66
C PHE A 72 8.61 -2.90 -21.84
N PHE A 73 8.10 -1.68 -21.79
CA PHE A 73 7.22 -1.08 -22.82
C PHE A 73 6.00 -1.94 -23.20
N ARG A 74 5.45 -2.71 -22.25
CA ARG A 74 4.16 -3.41 -22.42
C ARG A 74 3.06 -2.43 -22.83
N ASP A 75 2.16 -2.77 -23.75
CA ASP A 75 1.14 -1.87 -24.30
C ASP A 75 1.72 -0.53 -24.80
N ALA A 76 2.68 -0.61 -25.73
CA ALA A 76 3.45 0.50 -26.28
C ALA A 76 2.64 1.75 -26.67
N ALA A 77 1.37 1.59 -27.05
CA ALA A 77 0.48 2.71 -27.35
C ALA A 77 0.37 3.72 -26.18
N GLN A 78 0.23 3.25 -24.94
CA GLN A 78 0.08 4.15 -23.77
C GLN A 78 1.33 5.01 -23.51
N PHE A 79 2.52 4.53 -23.90
CA PHE A 79 3.75 5.32 -23.85
C PHE A 79 3.75 6.48 -24.86
N VAL A 80 3.09 6.34 -26.01
CA VAL A 80 2.92 7.44 -26.97
C VAL A 80 2.10 8.57 -26.34
N ALA A 81 1.01 8.22 -25.65
CA ALA A 81 0.17 9.18 -24.95
C ALA A 81 0.93 9.90 -23.82
N LEU A 82 1.71 9.18 -23.01
CA LEU A 82 2.54 9.80 -21.97
C LEU A 82 3.57 10.78 -22.57
N ALA A 83 4.20 10.41 -23.69
CA ALA A 83 5.17 11.30 -24.35
C ALA A 83 4.50 12.60 -24.85
N GLU A 84 3.25 12.52 -25.33
CA GLU A 84 2.47 13.72 -25.70
C GLU A 84 2.12 14.56 -24.47
N LEU A 85 1.63 13.94 -23.39
CA LEU A 85 1.36 14.66 -22.13
C LEU A 85 2.61 15.35 -21.59
N ALA A 86 3.74 14.67 -21.58
CA ALA A 86 5.00 15.20 -21.08
C ALA A 86 5.47 16.42 -21.90
N ARG A 87 5.34 16.38 -23.23
CA ARG A 87 5.71 17.51 -24.11
C ARG A 87 4.79 18.72 -23.95
N ASN A 88 3.53 18.51 -23.58
CA ASN A 88 2.53 19.55 -23.40
C ASN A 88 2.42 20.06 -21.95
N ALA A 89 3.20 19.48 -21.03
CA ALA A 89 3.17 19.82 -19.62
C ALA A 89 3.78 21.20 -19.35
N SER A 90 3.25 21.91 -18.34
CA SER A 90 3.86 23.16 -17.85
C SER A 90 5.25 22.90 -17.25
N ALA A 91 5.99 23.97 -16.96
CA ALA A 91 7.32 23.91 -16.37
C ALA A 91 7.36 23.36 -14.93
N ASP A 92 6.22 23.08 -14.29
CA ASP A 92 6.17 22.56 -12.92
C ASP A 92 6.73 21.12 -12.82
N PRO A 93 7.24 20.70 -11.65
CA PRO A 93 7.57 19.30 -11.41
C PRO A 93 6.32 18.43 -11.43
N HIS A 94 6.36 17.37 -12.24
CA HIS A 94 5.27 16.41 -12.37
C HIS A 94 5.65 15.03 -11.84
N THR A 95 4.75 14.41 -11.09
CA THR A 95 4.90 13.03 -10.63
C THR A 95 4.18 12.08 -11.60
N VAL A 96 4.85 11.02 -12.04
CA VAL A 96 4.19 9.83 -12.62
C VAL A 96 4.16 8.72 -11.57
N TRP A 97 2.98 8.18 -11.30
CA TRP A 97 2.84 7.05 -10.37
C TRP A 97 2.59 5.75 -11.14
N SER A 98 3.48 4.77 -10.97
CA SER A 98 3.25 3.36 -11.35
C SER A 98 2.71 2.62 -10.13
N ALA A 99 1.40 2.36 -10.14
CA ALA A 99 0.64 1.74 -9.07
C ALA A 99 0.48 0.24 -9.36
N GLY A 100 1.15 -0.61 -8.58
CA GLY A 100 1.35 -2.03 -8.87
C GLY A 100 2.49 -2.24 -9.87
N CYS A 101 3.68 -1.78 -9.52
CA CYS A 101 4.83 -1.76 -10.43
C CYS A 101 5.41 -3.15 -10.77
N GLY A 102 5.01 -4.18 -10.02
CA GLY A 102 5.55 -5.53 -10.12
C GLY A 102 7.07 -5.53 -10.06
N ASN A 103 7.71 -6.29 -10.95
CA ASN A 103 9.16 -6.45 -11.01
C ASN A 103 9.93 -5.22 -11.57
N GLY A 104 9.28 -4.06 -11.72
CA GLY A 104 9.93 -2.78 -11.99
C GLY A 104 10.11 -2.39 -13.46
N GLN A 105 9.79 -3.26 -14.43
CA GLN A 105 9.95 -2.94 -15.85
C GLN A 105 9.06 -1.76 -16.29
N GLU A 106 7.87 -1.59 -15.71
CA GLU A 106 6.98 -0.45 -15.99
C GLU A 106 7.60 0.89 -15.53
N PRO A 107 7.91 1.12 -14.24
CA PRO A 107 8.48 2.40 -13.81
C PRO A 107 9.79 2.74 -14.54
N TYR A 108 10.62 1.75 -14.86
CA TYR A 108 11.83 2.01 -15.65
C TYR A 108 11.53 2.34 -17.12
N SER A 109 10.51 1.76 -17.73
CA SER A 109 10.06 2.14 -19.08
C SER A 109 9.52 3.57 -19.11
N LEU A 110 8.75 3.96 -18.08
CA LEU A 110 8.27 5.34 -17.91
C LEU A 110 9.46 6.31 -17.77
N ALA A 111 10.48 5.95 -16.98
CA ALA A 111 11.66 6.78 -16.75
C ALA A 111 12.48 6.97 -18.03
N MET A 112 12.72 5.88 -18.77
CA MET A 112 13.43 5.91 -20.05
C MET A 112 12.69 6.77 -21.08
N LEU A 113 11.36 6.62 -21.18
CA LEU A 113 10.56 7.43 -22.09
C LEU A 113 10.64 8.92 -21.74
N LEU A 114 10.49 9.28 -20.47
CA LEU A 114 10.55 10.69 -20.07
C LEU A 114 11.93 11.29 -20.33
N ASP A 115 13.01 10.53 -20.13
CA ASP A 115 14.36 10.94 -20.53
C ASP A 115 14.48 11.14 -22.07
N GLU A 116 13.85 10.28 -22.88
CA GLU A 116 13.80 10.42 -24.35
C GLU A 116 13.05 11.68 -24.80
N THR A 117 12.04 12.13 -24.06
CA THR A 117 11.31 13.37 -24.39
C THR A 117 12.13 14.64 -24.14
N GLY A 118 13.23 14.55 -23.38
CA GLY A 118 14.04 15.70 -22.96
C GLY A 118 13.44 16.52 -21.82
N VAL A 119 12.27 16.14 -21.29
CA VAL A 119 11.62 16.85 -20.19
C VAL A 119 12.24 16.42 -18.86
N LEU A 120 12.85 17.36 -18.15
CA LEU A 120 13.64 17.07 -16.95
C LEU A 120 12.82 17.08 -15.65
N ASN A 121 11.68 17.78 -15.63
CA ASN A 121 10.88 18.02 -14.43
C ASN A 121 9.89 16.88 -14.13
N TRP A 122 10.32 15.64 -14.32
CA TRP A 122 9.53 14.46 -13.96
C TRP A 122 10.25 13.55 -12.99
N HIS A 123 9.48 13.01 -12.05
CA HIS A 123 9.91 11.94 -11.17
C HIS A 123 8.85 10.84 -11.13
N ILE A 124 9.30 9.61 -10.94
CA ILE A 124 8.43 8.45 -10.90
C ILE A 124 8.33 7.94 -9.48
N VAL A 125 7.12 7.63 -9.06
CA VAL A 125 6.85 6.88 -7.84
C VAL A 125 6.35 5.51 -8.27
N ALA A 126 7.03 4.47 -7.82
CA ALA A 126 6.68 3.07 -8.08
C ALA A 126 6.22 2.44 -6.77
N THR A 127 5.01 1.87 -6.76
CA THR A 127 4.50 1.21 -5.57
C THR A 127 3.96 -0.17 -5.86
N ASP A 128 4.06 -1.07 -4.88
CA ASP A 128 3.50 -2.40 -4.94
C ASP A 128 3.13 -2.88 -3.52
N VAL A 129 2.28 -3.90 -3.46
CA VAL A 129 1.95 -4.61 -2.22
C VAL A 129 2.96 -5.71 -1.93
N SER A 130 3.69 -6.20 -2.94
CA SER A 130 4.72 -7.22 -2.77
C SER A 130 6.08 -6.61 -2.41
N PHE A 131 6.60 -6.95 -1.24
CA PHE A 131 7.97 -6.58 -0.85
C PHE A 131 9.05 -7.21 -1.74
N HIS A 132 8.83 -8.41 -2.27
CA HIS A 132 9.78 -9.03 -3.20
C HIS A 132 9.84 -8.29 -4.54
N ALA A 133 8.67 -7.87 -5.07
CA ALA A 133 8.58 -7.08 -6.29
C ALA A 133 9.28 -5.71 -6.13
N LEU A 134 9.09 -5.07 -4.97
CA LEU A 134 9.78 -3.82 -4.61
C LEU A 134 11.29 -4.00 -4.50
N ALA A 135 11.75 -5.01 -3.75
CA ALA A 135 13.18 -5.32 -3.62
C ALA A 135 13.81 -5.58 -5.00
N ARG A 136 13.12 -6.31 -5.88
CA ARG A 136 13.58 -6.53 -7.24
C ARG A 136 13.66 -5.24 -8.05
N THR A 137 12.63 -4.40 -7.96
CA THR A 137 12.62 -3.07 -8.60
C THR A 137 13.77 -2.21 -8.08
N GLU A 138 14.07 -2.26 -6.78
CA GLU A 138 15.19 -1.56 -6.17
C GLU A 138 16.52 -2.01 -6.74
N THR A 139 16.76 -3.31 -6.90
CA THR A 139 18.02 -3.79 -7.51
C THR A 139 18.18 -3.34 -8.97
N GLY A 140 17.09 -3.24 -9.72
CA GLY A 140 17.13 -2.89 -11.14
C GLY A 140 17.89 -3.92 -12.00
N LEU A 141 17.99 -5.17 -11.54
CA LEU A 141 18.69 -6.25 -12.23
C LEU A 141 17.72 -7.09 -13.08
N TYR A 142 18.06 -7.28 -14.35
CA TYR A 142 17.24 -7.99 -15.33
C TYR A 142 18.08 -8.94 -16.19
N THR A 143 17.50 -10.09 -16.51
CA THR A 143 18.15 -11.05 -17.42
C THR A 143 18.03 -10.62 -18.88
N GLU A 144 18.81 -11.23 -19.78
CA GLU A 144 18.70 -10.99 -21.24
C GLU A 144 17.26 -11.22 -21.75
N ARG A 145 16.57 -12.23 -21.23
CA ARG A 145 15.18 -12.54 -21.62
C ARG A 145 14.22 -11.42 -21.26
N GLU A 146 14.44 -10.76 -20.13
CA GLU A 146 13.52 -9.76 -19.59
C GLU A 146 13.67 -8.40 -20.27
N VAL A 147 14.86 -8.10 -20.79
CA VAL A 147 15.13 -6.85 -21.54
C VAL A 147 14.76 -6.96 -23.02
N GLN A 148 14.13 -8.07 -23.46
CA GLN A 148 13.73 -8.28 -24.85
C GLN A 148 12.78 -7.20 -25.40
N GLY A 149 11.97 -6.58 -24.54
CA GLY A 149 11.09 -5.46 -24.91
C GLY A 149 11.82 -4.13 -25.22
N LEU A 150 13.12 -4.04 -24.97
CA LEU A 150 13.91 -2.83 -25.21
C LEU A 150 14.58 -2.85 -26.59
N SER A 151 14.46 -1.74 -27.32
CA SER A 151 15.21 -1.51 -28.56
C SER A 151 16.72 -1.50 -28.30
N LEU A 152 17.53 -1.78 -29.32
CA LEU A 152 18.99 -1.76 -29.20
C LEU A 152 19.51 -0.40 -28.71
N GLU A 153 18.89 0.69 -29.14
CA GLU A 153 19.23 2.05 -28.69
C GLU A 153 18.97 2.23 -27.18
N ARG A 154 17.78 1.83 -26.70
CA ARG A 154 17.43 1.87 -25.27
C ARG A 154 18.36 1.00 -24.45
N ARG A 155 18.69 -0.20 -24.92
CA ARG A 155 19.65 -1.08 -24.24
C ARG A 155 21.02 -0.42 -24.10
N ARG A 156 21.54 0.18 -25.17
CA ARG A 156 22.85 0.87 -25.16
C ARG A 156 22.86 2.07 -24.21
N ARG A 157 21.75 2.82 -24.14
CA ARG A 157 21.67 4.07 -23.36
C ARG A 157 21.33 3.83 -21.88
N TYR A 158 20.47 2.87 -21.58
CA TYR A 158 19.83 2.74 -20.27
C TYR A 158 20.16 1.46 -19.51
N LEU A 159 20.94 0.54 -20.11
CA LEU A 159 21.39 -0.66 -19.43
C LEU A 159 22.91 -0.68 -19.27
N VAL A 160 23.36 -1.19 -18.14
CA VAL A 160 24.76 -1.49 -17.84
C VAL A 160 24.91 -3.01 -17.79
N PRO A 161 25.75 -3.62 -18.63
CA PRO A 161 26.00 -5.07 -18.55
C PRO A 161 26.57 -5.48 -17.20
N ASN A 162 26.12 -6.61 -16.67
CA ASN A 162 26.60 -7.24 -15.44
C ASN A 162 26.81 -8.75 -15.67
N ALA A 163 27.48 -9.46 -14.76
CA ALA A 163 27.82 -10.88 -14.84
C ALA A 163 26.63 -11.81 -15.15
N SER A 164 25.42 -11.42 -14.77
CA SER A 164 24.20 -12.23 -14.95
C SER A 164 23.12 -11.59 -15.83
N GLY A 165 23.44 -10.51 -16.55
CA GLY A 165 22.49 -9.81 -17.40
C GLY A 165 22.75 -8.31 -17.44
N TYR A 166 21.78 -7.52 -17.00
CA TYR A 166 21.79 -6.06 -17.10
C TYR A 166 21.32 -5.41 -15.82
N GLU A 167 21.87 -4.25 -15.52
CA GLU A 167 21.39 -3.32 -14.52
C GLU A 167 20.83 -2.07 -15.21
N ILE A 168 19.77 -1.48 -14.65
CA ILE A 168 19.31 -0.15 -15.08
C ILE A 168 20.36 0.90 -14.76
N ALA A 169 20.67 1.76 -15.73
CA ALA A 169 21.65 2.82 -15.56
C ALA A 169 21.35 3.70 -14.33
N PRO A 170 22.36 4.05 -13.49
CA PRO A 170 22.14 4.77 -12.24
C PRO A 170 21.38 6.10 -12.38
N PHE A 171 21.55 6.81 -13.51
CA PHE A 171 20.85 8.07 -13.75
C PHE A 171 19.35 7.90 -14.00
N ILE A 172 18.92 6.75 -14.51
CA ILE A 172 17.51 6.39 -14.63
C ILE A 172 16.97 5.91 -13.27
N ARG A 173 17.74 5.08 -12.54
CA ARG A 173 17.34 4.59 -11.20
C ARG A 173 17.02 5.73 -10.24
N ARG A 174 17.82 6.80 -10.23
CA ARG A 174 17.60 7.97 -9.37
C ARG A 174 16.29 8.74 -9.66
N ARG A 175 15.65 8.53 -10.80
CA ARG A 175 14.35 9.14 -11.14
C ARG A 175 13.16 8.33 -10.64
N VAL A 176 13.38 7.11 -10.15
CA VAL A 176 12.33 6.19 -9.68
C VAL A 176 12.43 6.06 -8.16
N ARG A 177 11.45 6.60 -7.44
CA ARG A 177 11.29 6.40 -6.00
C ARG A 177 10.36 5.22 -5.76
N ILE A 178 10.84 4.25 -5.00
CA ILE A 178 10.12 3.00 -4.72
C ILE A 178 9.53 3.09 -3.31
N ALA A 179 8.29 2.66 -3.14
CA ALA A 179 7.63 2.63 -1.83
C ALA A 179 6.60 1.50 -1.75
N HIS A 180 6.47 0.89 -0.59
CA HIS A 180 5.37 -0.05 -0.34
C HIS A 180 4.04 0.71 -0.23
N HIS A 181 3.02 0.23 -0.94
CA HIS A 181 1.66 0.75 -0.83
C HIS A 181 0.63 -0.29 -1.27
N ASN A 182 -0.42 -0.43 -0.47
CA ASN A 182 -1.51 -1.35 -0.75
C ASN A 182 -2.75 -0.58 -1.21
N LEU A 183 -3.04 -0.65 -2.52
CA LEU A 183 -4.16 0.05 -3.14
C LEU A 183 -5.53 -0.30 -2.53
N ALA A 184 -5.68 -1.50 -2.00
CA ALA A 184 -6.93 -1.97 -1.42
C ALA A 184 -7.25 -1.34 -0.06
N HIS A 185 -6.25 -0.81 0.63
CA HIS A 185 -6.38 -0.26 1.98
C HIS A 185 -6.08 1.25 2.01
N SER A 186 -6.74 1.95 2.93
CA SER A 186 -6.42 3.35 3.21
C SER A 186 -5.24 3.41 4.16
N ASP A 187 -4.08 3.81 3.65
CA ASP A 187 -2.94 4.16 4.50
C ASP A 187 -3.12 5.61 4.99
N ALA A 188 -3.13 5.82 6.32
CA ALA A 188 -3.25 7.15 6.93
C ALA A 188 -2.10 8.10 6.54
N ALA A 189 -0.97 7.54 6.08
CA ALA A 189 0.20 8.23 5.55
C ALA A 189 0.56 7.69 4.16
N SER A 190 -0.32 7.87 3.17
CA SER A 190 0.01 7.47 1.80
C SER A 190 1.30 8.16 1.35
N CYS A 191 2.31 7.34 1.06
CA CYS A 191 3.63 7.73 0.61
C CYS A 191 3.64 8.29 -0.83
N VAL A 192 2.49 8.27 -1.50
CA VAL A 192 2.32 8.67 -2.89
C VAL A 192 2.00 10.17 -2.97
N PRO A 193 2.84 11.00 -3.61
CA PRO A 193 2.56 12.42 -3.81
C PRO A 193 1.40 12.61 -4.79
N GLU A 194 0.88 13.84 -4.86
CA GLU A 194 -0.02 14.20 -5.94
C GLU A 194 0.67 13.95 -7.30
N SER A 195 -0.09 13.35 -8.21
CA SER A 195 0.40 12.80 -9.47
C SER A 195 -0.32 13.38 -10.67
N ALA A 196 0.46 13.82 -11.65
CA ALA A 196 -0.04 14.32 -12.92
C ALA A 196 -0.53 13.17 -13.81
N VAL A 197 0.17 12.02 -13.75
CA VAL A 197 -0.19 10.81 -14.49
C VAL A 197 -0.05 9.59 -13.58
N VAL A 198 -1.02 8.67 -13.67
CA VAL A 198 -1.01 7.39 -12.96
C VAL A 198 -1.15 6.25 -13.96
N PHE A 199 -0.30 5.24 -13.83
CA PHE A 199 -0.40 3.95 -14.48
C PHE A 199 -0.81 2.93 -13.42
N CYS A 200 -1.99 2.33 -13.56
CA CYS A 200 -2.49 1.26 -12.69
C CYS A 200 -2.96 0.11 -13.59
N ARG A 201 -2.01 -0.68 -14.09
CA ARG A 201 -2.22 -1.59 -15.21
C ARG A 201 -2.04 -3.04 -14.79
N ASN A 202 -3.05 -3.86 -15.11
CA ASN A 202 -3.10 -5.28 -14.77
C ASN A 202 -3.04 -5.53 -13.25
N VAL A 203 -3.70 -4.66 -12.48
CA VAL A 203 -3.75 -4.72 -11.01
C VAL A 203 -5.18 -4.96 -10.54
N LEU A 204 -6.12 -4.13 -10.99
CA LEU A 204 -7.53 -4.17 -10.57
C LEU A 204 -8.22 -5.46 -11.03
N MET A 205 -7.66 -6.15 -12.04
CA MET A 205 -8.11 -7.49 -12.44
C MET A 205 -8.04 -8.55 -11.32
N TYR A 206 -7.26 -8.31 -10.25
CA TYR A 206 -7.16 -9.21 -9.10
C TYR A 206 -8.11 -8.83 -7.96
N PHE A 207 -8.79 -7.69 -8.04
CA PHE A 207 -9.65 -7.17 -6.97
C PHE A 207 -11.11 -7.52 -7.21
N GLY A 208 -11.86 -7.65 -6.11
CA GLY A 208 -13.31 -7.68 -6.17
C GLY A 208 -13.86 -6.32 -6.56
N ARG A 209 -15.14 -6.26 -6.94
CA ARG A 209 -15.76 -5.01 -7.41
C ARG A 209 -15.65 -3.88 -6.38
N GLU A 210 -15.91 -4.18 -5.11
CA GLU A 210 -15.87 -3.20 -4.03
C GLU A 210 -14.45 -2.68 -3.81
N GLU A 211 -13.46 -3.58 -3.79
CA GLU A 211 -12.05 -3.27 -3.62
C GLU A 211 -11.50 -2.46 -4.80
N SER A 212 -11.89 -2.78 -6.03
CA SER A 212 -11.56 -2.01 -7.24
C SER A 212 -12.13 -0.61 -7.20
N GLU A 213 -13.42 -0.46 -6.86
CA GLU A 213 -14.06 0.87 -6.77
C GLU A 213 -13.42 1.73 -5.67
N ALA A 214 -13.09 1.14 -4.51
CA ALA A 214 -12.38 1.81 -3.44
C ALA A 214 -10.96 2.22 -3.87
N SER A 215 -10.25 1.36 -4.60
CA SER A 215 -8.91 1.65 -5.14
C SER A 215 -8.95 2.82 -6.13
N ILE A 216 -9.95 2.86 -7.02
CA ILE A 216 -10.13 3.99 -7.96
C ILE A 216 -10.41 5.30 -7.23
N GLN A 217 -11.20 5.28 -6.16
CA GLN A 217 -11.41 6.46 -5.34
C GLN A 217 -10.08 6.96 -4.74
N ARG A 218 -9.28 6.07 -4.14
CA ARG A 218 -7.97 6.43 -3.56
C ARG A 218 -6.99 6.95 -4.61
N ILE A 219 -7.00 6.35 -5.80
CA ILE A 219 -6.22 6.85 -6.93
C ILE A 219 -6.69 8.27 -7.29
N ALA A 220 -8.00 8.52 -7.38
CA ALA A 220 -8.56 9.83 -7.69
C ALA A 220 -8.21 10.92 -6.66
N GLU A 221 -7.99 10.55 -5.40
CA GLU A 221 -7.52 11.44 -4.33
C GLU A 221 -6.05 11.85 -4.52
N ARG A 222 -5.29 11.11 -5.34
CA ARG A 222 -3.87 11.37 -5.64
C ARG A 222 -3.62 11.89 -7.05
N VAL A 223 -4.59 11.83 -7.95
CA VAL A 223 -4.47 12.45 -9.28
C VAL A 223 -4.88 13.91 -9.20
N VAL A 224 -4.00 14.82 -9.64
CA VAL A 224 -4.32 16.25 -9.73
C VAL A 224 -5.51 16.48 -10.68
N PRO A 225 -6.35 17.52 -10.48
CA PRO A 225 -7.37 17.91 -11.44
C PRO A 225 -6.79 18.05 -12.87
N GLY A 226 -7.43 17.42 -13.86
CA GLY A 226 -6.93 17.38 -15.23
C GLY A 226 -5.81 16.37 -15.50
N GLY A 227 -5.27 15.73 -14.45
CA GLY A 227 -4.32 14.62 -14.57
C GLY A 227 -4.94 13.36 -15.18
N HIS A 228 -4.11 12.38 -15.53
CA HIS A 228 -4.54 11.22 -16.34
C HIS A 228 -4.28 9.89 -15.63
N LEU A 229 -5.19 8.93 -15.81
CA LEU A 229 -5.10 7.55 -15.33
C LEU A 229 -5.15 6.58 -16.53
N PHE A 230 -4.13 5.74 -16.62
CA PHE A 230 -4.02 4.64 -17.58
C PHE A 230 -4.27 3.30 -16.86
N LEU A 231 -5.18 2.50 -17.43
CA LEU A 231 -5.52 1.16 -16.96
C LEU A 231 -5.12 0.11 -18.01
N GLY A 232 -4.91 -1.13 -17.58
CA GLY A 232 -4.67 -2.26 -18.45
C GLY A 232 -5.96 -2.74 -19.12
N HIS A 233 -5.84 -3.47 -20.23
CA HIS A 233 -7.01 -3.90 -21.01
C HIS A 233 -7.98 -4.78 -20.21
N SER A 234 -7.46 -5.55 -19.26
CA SER A 234 -8.21 -6.53 -18.46
C SER A 234 -8.70 -5.96 -17.13
N ASP A 235 -8.35 -4.72 -16.79
CA ASP A 235 -8.73 -4.13 -15.52
C ASP A 235 -10.21 -3.78 -15.49
N SER A 236 -10.85 -4.06 -14.35
CA SER A 236 -12.26 -3.79 -14.10
C SER A 236 -12.42 -2.77 -12.97
N PRO A 237 -12.36 -1.46 -13.26
CA PRO A 237 -12.31 -0.40 -12.26
C PRO A 237 -13.65 -0.12 -11.55
N GLY A 238 -14.74 -0.73 -12.00
CA GLY A 238 -16.09 -0.42 -11.51
C GLY A 238 -16.52 1.00 -11.89
N ARG A 239 -17.08 1.76 -10.93
CA ARG A 239 -17.63 3.10 -11.16
C ARG A 239 -16.54 4.18 -11.25
N MET A 240 -16.25 4.63 -12.47
CA MET A 240 -15.27 5.69 -12.72
C MET A 240 -15.86 7.09 -12.89
N ALA A 241 -17.08 7.20 -13.43
CA ALA A 241 -17.67 8.46 -13.91
C ALA A 241 -17.81 9.56 -12.84
N ARG A 242 -17.73 9.21 -11.56
CA ARG A 242 -17.75 10.18 -10.44
C ARG A 242 -16.43 10.96 -10.32
N TYR A 243 -15.32 10.36 -10.74
CA TYR A 243 -13.97 10.86 -10.48
C TYR A 243 -13.23 11.22 -11.76
N PHE A 244 -13.51 10.48 -12.82
CA PHE A 244 -12.83 10.59 -14.10
C PHE A 244 -13.82 10.62 -15.26
N GLU A 245 -13.42 11.30 -16.33
CA GLU A 245 -14.03 11.20 -17.65
C GLU A 245 -13.14 10.39 -18.58
N ALA A 246 -13.74 9.60 -19.47
CA ALA A 246 -13.00 8.84 -20.48
C ALA A 246 -12.60 9.78 -21.64
N VAL A 247 -11.30 9.81 -21.95
CA VAL A 247 -10.73 10.65 -23.02
C VAL A 247 -9.75 9.84 -23.88
N ARG A 248 -9.25 10.46 -24.96
CA ARG A 248 -8.15 9.91 -25.75
C ARG A 248 -7.01 10.93 -25.83
N VAL A 249 -5.80 10.45 -25.62
CA VAL A 249 -4.55 11.21 -25.80
C VAL A 249 -3.71 10.44 -26.81
N ALA A 250 -3.18 11.09 -27.85
CA ALA A 250 -2.59 10.42 -29.01
C ALA A 250 -3.48 9.31 -29.62
N GLY A 251 -4.81 9.44 -29.53
CA GLY A 251 -5.75 8.39 -29.94
C GLY A 251 -5.87 7.20 -28.97
N VAL A 252 -5.13 7.18 -27.87
CA VAL A 252 -5.10 6.10 -26.87
C VAL A 252 -6.10 6.38 -25.75
N PRO A 253 -6.97 5.41 -25.39
CA PRO A 253 -7.94 5.60 -24.31
C PRO A 253 -7.26 5.74 -22.95
N CYS A 254 -7.69 6.74 -22.18
CA CYS A 254 -7.32 6.95 -20.79
C CYS A 254 -8.42 7.72 -20.05
N HIS A 255 -8.21 7.99 -18.77
CA HIS A 255 -9.20 8.63 -17.91
C HIS A 255 -8.64 9.94 -17.37
N ARG A 256 -9.32 11.06 -17.63
CA ARG A 256 -8.90 12.38 -17.13
C ARG A 256 -9.62 12.69 -15.83
N ARG A 257 -8.87 13.15 -14.81
CA ARG A 257 -9.40 13.50 -13.51
C ARG A 257 -10.29 14.74 -13.64
N LEU A 258 -11.55 14.59 -13.25
CA LEU A 258 -12.49 15.71 -13.21
C LEU A 258 -11.98 16.79 -12.24
N PRO A 259 -12.26 18.08 -12.49
CA PRO A 259 -12.09 19.11 -11.48
C PRO A 259 -12.74 18.67 -10.18
N ALA A 260 -12.13 18.97 -9.03
CA ALA A 260 -12.87 18.87 -7.79
C ALA A 260 -14.15 19.69 -7.96
N ALA A 261 -15.31 19.07 -7.73
CA ALA A 261 -16.55 19.85 -7.68
C ALA A 261 -16.29 21.02 -6.72
N ALA A 262 -16.65 22.23 -7.13
CA ALA A 262 -16.61 23.37 -6.22
C ALA A 262 -17.20 22.90 -4.89
N PRO A 263 -16.54 23.12 -3.75
CA PRO A 263 -16.99 22.57 -2.48
C PRO A 263 -18.47 22.91 -2.37
N ALA A 264 -19.31 21.87 -2.20
CA ALA A 264 -20.72 22.07 -1.98
C ALA A 264 -20.84 23.13 -0.88
N ALA A 265 -21.64 24.17 -1.14
CA ALA A 265 -21.82 25.28 -0.22
C ALA A 265 -21.93 24.73 1.20
N PRO A 266 -21.16 25.26 2.16
CA PRO A 266 -21.04 24.66 3.48
C PRO A 266 -22.45 24.52 4.04
N ILE A 267 -22.85 23.29 4.36
CA ILE A 267 -23.93 23.07 5.31
C ILE A 267 -23.53 23.90 6.52
N ALA A 268 -24.35 24.92 6.82
CA ALA A 268 -24.06 25.88 7.86
C ALA A 268 -23.76 25.14 9.18
N GLY A 269 -22.51 25.19 9.62
CA GLY A 269 -22.13 24.64 10.92
C GLY A 269 -20.73 24.03 10.99
N ARG A 270 -19.69 24.87 10.91
CA ARG A 270 -18.64 25.02 11.94
C ARG A 270 -17.59 26.01 11.43
N ARG A 271 -17.32 27.03 12.25
CA ARG A 271 -16.40 28.13 11.94
C ARG A 271 -14.97 27.62 11.83
N ARG A 272 -14.24 28.25 10.90
CA ARG A 272 -12.77 28.30 10.86
C ARG A 272 -12.28 29.01 12.13
N ASP A 273 -11.86 28.22 13.11
CA ASP A 273 -10.78 28.52 14.05
C ASP A 273 -10.27 27.15 14.54
N ASP A 274 -8.97 27.08 14.82
CA ASP A 274 -8.17 25.89 15.19
C ASP A 274 -7.56 25.09 14.01
N LEU A 275 -6.58 25.70 13.34
CA LEU A 275 -5.44 24.94 12.81
C LEU A 275 -4.63 24.43 14.02
N ARG A 276 -4.97 23.24 14.54
CA ARG A 276 -4.07 22.56 15.47
C ARG A 276 -2.84 22.04 14.71
N PRO A 277 -1.64 22.14 15.29
CA PRO A 277 -0.45 21.48 14.74
C PRO A 277 -0.71 19.97 14.57
N PRO A 278 0.02 19.29 13.65
CA PRO A 278 -0.07 17.83 13.53
C PRO A 278 0.09 17.20 14.92
N PRO A 279 -0.78 16.25 15.30
CA PRO A 279 -0.86 15.81 16.67
C PRO A 279 0.46 15.14 17.07
N ASP A 280 1.06 15.67 18.13
CA ASP A 280 2.22 15.09 18.78
C ASP A 280 1.80 13.90 19.65
N LEU A 281 2.78 13.14 20.14
CA LEU A 281 2.52 11.95 20.93
C LEU A 281 1.63 12.23 22.17
N PRO A 282 1.86 13.31 22.96
CA PRO A 282 0.93 13.69 24.04
C PRO A 282 -0.48 14.06 23.53
N GLY A 283 -0.59 14.75 22.40
CA GLY A 283 -1.86 15.12 21.79
C GLY A 283 -2.69 13.91 21.35
N LEU A 284 -2.06 12.89 20.76
CA LEU A 284 -2.74 11.65 20.35
C LEU A 284 -3.23 10.82 21.54
N LEU A 285 -2.45 10.75 22.62
CA LEU A 285 -2.88 10.05 23.84
C LEU A 285 -4.08 10.77 24.48
N ALA A 286 -4.01 12.11 24.59
CA ALA A 286 -5.11 12.91 25.13
C ALA A 286 -6.38 12.83 24.26
N GLU A 287 -6.24 12.82 22.93
CA GLU A 287 -7.35 12.63 22.00
C GLU A 287 -7.98 11.25 22.16
N GLY A 288 -7.16 10.20 22.27
CA GLY A 288 -7.62 8.84 22.48
C GLY A 288 -8.37 8.66 23.80
N ASP A 289 -7.84 9.21 24.89
CA ASP A 289 -8.46 9.17 26.22
C ASP A 289 -9.77 9.97 26.26
N HIS A 290 -9.79 11.16 25.63
CA HIS A 290 -11.00 11.95 25.51
C HIS A 290 -12.08 11.21 24.69
N ALA A 291 -11.70 10.58 23.58
CA ALA A 291 -12.63 9.79 22.77
C ALA A 291 -13.17 8.56 23.53
N ALA A 292 -12.31 7.83 24.24
CA ALA A 292 -12.70 6.66 25.02
C ALA A 292 -13.67 7.02 26.15
N SER A 293 -13.41 8.11 26.88
CA SER A 293 -14.28 8.58 27.97
C SER A 293 -15.67 9.04 27.50
N HIS A 294 -15.80 9.46 26.23
CA HIS A 294 -17.07 9.85 25.62
C HIS A 294 -17.73 8.69 24.82
N GLY A 295 -17.17 7.48 24.89
CA GLY A 295 -17.70 6.29 24.21
C GLY A 295 -17.47 6.24 22.70
N ASP A 296 -16.67 7.16 22.12
CA ASP A 296 -16.24 7.07 20.72
C ASP A 296 -15.02 6.14 20.61
N LEU A 297 -15.29 4.84 20.77
CA LEU A 297 -14.26 3.80 20.75
C LEU A 297 -13.53 3.74 19.40
N ARG A 298 -14.19 4.11 18.30
CA ARG A 298 -13.56 4.16 16.98
C ARG A 298 -12.53 5.28 16.89
N ALA A 299 -12.83 6.46 17.44
CA ALA A 299 -11.86 7.55 17.53
C ALA A 299 -10.72 7.22 18.49
N ALA A 300 -11.01 6.60 19.63
CA ALA A 300 -10.00 6.14 20.57
C ALA A 300 -9.00 5.16 19.93
N VAL A 301 -9.50 4.12 19.26
CA VAL A 301 -8.67 3.14 18.54
C VAL A 301 -7.80 3.81 17.46
N ARG A 302 -8.33 4.78 16.71
CA ARG A 302 -7.54 5.52 15.70
C ARG A 302 -6.40 6.31 16.35
N ALA A 303 -6.69 7.08 17.40
CA ALA A 303 -5.71 7.92 18.07
C ALA A 303 -4.59 7.09 18.72
N PHE A 304 -4.94 5.99 19.42
CA PHE A 304 -3.92 5.12 20.01
C PHE A 304 -3.11 4.34 18.97
N ARG A 305 -3.70 3.93 17.83
CA ARG A 305 -2.93 3.34 16.71
C ARG A 305 -1.90 4.32 16.15
N GLN A 306 -2.29 5.59 15.99
CA GLN A 306 -1.37 6.63 15.55
C GLN A 306 -0.26 6.87 16.59
N ALA A 307 -0.57 6.83 17.89
CA ALA A 307 0.44 6.94 18.95
C ALA A 307 1.46 5.78 18.90
N THR A 308 0.99 4.53 18.70
CA THR A 308 1.89 3.37 18.53
C THR A 308 2.72 3.41 17.25
N TYR A 309 2.28 4.15 16.24
CA TYR A 309 3.02 4.36 15.01
C TYR A 309 4.16 5.40 15.20
N LEU A 310 3.88 6.47 15.95
CA LEU A 310 4.88 7.49 16.27
C LEU A 310 5.96 6.98 17.24
N ASP A 311 5.59 6.17 18.23
CA ASP A 311 6.54 5.51 19.12
C ASP A 311 6.18 4.03 19.33
N PRO A 312 6.82 3.11 18.57
CA PRO A 312 6.62 1.66 18.72
C PRO A 312 7.12 1.08 20.06
N ASN A 313 7.83 1.85 20.88
CA ASN A 313 8.28 1.42 22.20
C ASN A 313 7.39 1.97 23.33
N LEU A 314 6.34 2.72 23.00
CA LEU A 314 5.44 3.29 23.99
C LEU A 314 4.39 2.28 24.47
N ALA A 315 4.73 1.57 25.54
CA ALA A 315 3.88 0.55 26.12
C ALA A 315 2.46 1.02 26.47
N ILE A 316 2.31 2.26 26.94
CA ILE A 316 1.00 2.77 27.34
C ILE A 316 0.04 2.95 26.15
N ALA A 317 0.53 3.39 24.99
CA ALA A 317 -0.31 3.51 23.80
C ALA A 317 -0.86 2.15 23.35
N TYR A 318 -0.05 1.09 23.42
CA TYR A 318 -0.50 -0.27 23.14
C TYR A 318 -1.52 -0.78 24.17
N PHE A 319 -1.33 -0.46 25.46
CA PHE A 319 -2.28 -0.85 26.50
C PHE A 319 -3.63 -0.15 26.35
N GLN A 320 -3.64 1.17 26.11
CA GLN A 320 -4.85 1.95 25.87
C GLN A 320 -5.55 1.53 24.57
N LEU A 321 -4.79 1.21 23.52
CA LEU A 321 -5.32 0.60 22.30
C LEU A 321 -6.02 -0.72 22.60
N GLY A 322 -5.39 -1.60 23.40
CA GLY A 322 -5.97 -2.88 23.80
C GLY A 322 -7.29 -2.71 24.55
N ALA A 323 -7.33 -1.79 25.52
CA ALA A 323 -8.55 -1.47 26.27
C ALA A 323 -9.67 -0.91 25.38
N ALA A 324 -9.33 -0.02 24.44
CA ALA A 324 -10.30 0.54 23.51
C ALA A 324 -10.86 -0.51 22.53
N LEU A 325 -10.03 -1.46 22.07
CA LEU A 325 -10.43 -2.58 21.22
C LEU A 325 -11.31 -3.59 21.97
N ASP A 326 -10.99 -3.87 23.23
CA ASP A 326 -11.77 -4.78 24.09
C ASP A 326 -13.19 -4.23 24.29
N LEU A 327 -13.29 -2.94 24.65
CA LEU A 327 -14.56 -2.23 24.76
C LEU A 327 -15.31 -2.12 23.42
N ALA A 328 -14.59 -2.07 22.30
CA ALA A 328 -15.18 -2.04 20.96
C ALA A 328 -15.69 -3.41 20.47
N GLY A 329 -15.48 -4.47 21.26
CA GLY A 329 -15.91 -5.83 20.93
C GLY A 329 -14.93 -6.60 20.05
N ASP A 330 -13.64 -6.21 20.01
CA ASP A 330 -12.58 -6.94 19.32
C ASP A 330 -11.55 -7.53 20.31
N PRO A 331 -11.90 -8.61 21.03
CA PRO A 331 -11.03 -9.20 22.05
C PRO A 331 -9.78 -9.89 21.47
N ARG A 332 -9.74 -10.14 20.15
CA ARG A 332 -8.57 -10.74 19.48
C ARG A 332 -7.52 -9.68 19.20
N GLU A 333 -7.91 -8.55 18.61
CA GLU A 333 -6.99 -7.43 18.43
C GLU A 333 -6.60 -6.80 19.77
N ALA A 334 -7.50 -6.75 20.76
CA ALA A 334 -7.19 -6.30 22.11
C ALA A 334 -6.05 -7.11 22.75
N ARG A 335 -6.13 -8.44 22.70
CA ARG A 335 -5.05 -9.32 23.21
C ARG A 335 -3.72 -9.11 22.51
N ARG A 336 -3.74 -8.90 21.18
CA ARG A 336 -2.51 -8.57 20.42
C ARG A 336 -1.91 -7.24 20.88
N ALA A 337 -2.75 -6.23 21.10
CA ALA A 337 -2.32 -4.93 21.60
C ALA A 337 -1.75 -5.01 23.03
N PHE A 338 -2.37 -5.79 23.94
CA PHE A 338 -1.81 -6.04 25.28
C PHE A 338 -0.48 -6.79 25.23
N GLY A 339 -0.33 -7.77 24.33
CA GLY A 339 0.94 -8.46 24.11
C GLY A 339 2.04 -7.52 23.61
N ALA A 340 1.70 -6.64 22.67
CA ALA A 340 2.61 -5.60 22.17
C ALA A 340 3.01 -4.61 23.27
N ALA A 341 2.09 -4.25 24.17
CA ALA A 341 2.39 -3.43 25.35
C ALA A 341 3.44 -4.09 26.24
N GLY A 342 3.31 -5.40 26.52
CA GLY A 342 4.29 -6.15 27.30
C GLY A 342 5.67 -6.21 26.65
N LEU A 343 5.73 -6.39 25.33
CA LEU A 343 6.99 -6.39 24.56
C LEU A 343 7.65 -5.00 24.57
N ALA A 344 6.89 -3.94 24.37
CA ALA A 344 7.37 -2.56 24.43
C ALA A 344 7.95 -2.24 25.82
N MET A 345 7.32 -2.74 26.90
CA MET A 345 7.86 -2.61 28.25
C MET A 345 9.18 -3.35 28.47
N MET A 346 9.45 -4.46 27.77
CA MET A 346 10.74 -5.15 27.91
C MET A 346 11.87 -4.45 27.16
N ARG A 347 11.55 -3.65 26.14
CA ARG A 347 12.52 -2.97 25.27
C ARG A 347 12.89 -1.57 25.75
N ALA A 348 12.04 -0.93 26.55
CA ALA A 348 12.32 0.40 27.08
C ALA A 348 13.34 0.33 28.24
N ASP A 349 14.54 0.88 28.02
CA ASP A 349 15.62 1.01 29.00
C ASP A 349 15.17 1.83 30.22
N GLY A 350 14.67 1.15 31.25
CA GLY A 350 14.74 1.57 32.65
C GLY A 350 14.09 2.89 33.09
N ALA A 351 13.47 3.70 32.23
CA ALA A 351 12.76 4.89 32.70
C ALA A 351 11.56 4.45 33.55
N GLU A 352 11.68 4.65 34.87
CA GLU A 352 10.63 4.38 35.86
C GLU A 352 9.45 5.36 35.72
N ASP A 353 9.69 6.50 35.08
CA ASP A 353 8.73 7.60 34.96
C ASP A 353 8.00 7.55 33.61
N ILE A 354 6.90 6.80 33.59
CA ILE A 354 5.90 6.87 32.51
C ILE A 354 4.99 8.07 32.80
N SER A 355 5.57 9.27 32.71
CA SER A 355 4.80 10.51 32.86
C SER A 355 3.76 10.60 31.73
N GLY A 356 2.48 10.65 32.12
CA GLY A 356 1.33 10.61 31.18
C GLY A 356 0.16 9.75 31.64
N LEU A 357 0.38 8.89 32.65
CA LEU A 357 -0.61 7.94 33.16
C LEU A 357 -1.37 8.39 34.42
N GLY A 358 -1.47 9.69 34.71
CA GLY A 358 -2.18 10.14 35.91
C GLY A 358 -1.67 9.54 37.24
N GLY A 359 -0.42 9.06 37.29
CA GLY A 359 0.23 8.53 38.50
C GLY A 359 0.47 7.00 38.55
N TYR A 360 0.16 6.22 37.50
CA TYR A 360 0.48 4.77 37.50
C TYR A 360 1.97 4.49 37.29
N THR A 361 2.49 3.51 38.03
CA THR A 361 3.89 3.07 37.89
C THR A 361 4.04 2.02 36.80
N ARG A 362 5.28 1.82 36.31
CA ARG A 362 5.65 0.69 35.43
C ARG A 362 5.19 -0.67 35.99
N ARG A 363 5.19 -0.85 37.32
CA ARG A 363 4.71 -2.09 37.96
C ARG A 363 3.20 -2.27 37.86
N ASP A 364 2.44 -1.19 37.93
CA ASP A 364 0.98 -1.23 37.82
C ASP A 364 0.56 -1.59 36.39
N LEU A 365 1.23 -1.00 35.39
CA LEU A 365 0.99 -1.32 33.98
C LEU A 365 1.34 -2.78 33.66
N ALA A 366 2.47 -3.29 34.18
CA ALA A 366 2.85 -4.70 34.02
C ALA A 366 1.80 -5.66 34.61
N ARG A 367 1.25 -5.34 35.79
CA ARG A 367 0.20 -6.13 36.43
C ARG A 367 -1.10 -6.11 35.63
N ALA A 368 -1.49 -4.94 35.11
CA ALA A 368 -2.70 -4.79 34.30
C ALA A 368 -2.60 -5.56 32.97
N ILE A 369 -1.44 -5.52 32.31
CA ILE A 369 -1.18 -6.31 31.10
C ILE A 369 -1.23 -7.81 31.41
N ALA A 370 -0.57 -8.25 32.48
CA ALA A 370 -0.59 -9.66 32.88
C ALA A 370 -2.02 -10.16 33.12
N SER A 371 -2.86 -9.38 33.82
CA SER A 371 -4.26 -9.71 34.05
C SER A 371 -5.05 -9.89 32.76
N LYS A 372 -4.83 -8.99 31.78
CA LYS A 372 -5.53 -9.02 30.47
C LYS A 372 -5.07 -10.11 29.53
N LEU A 373 -3.90 -10.71 29.79
CA LEU A 373 -3.37 -11.85 29.04
C LEU A 373 -3.71 -13.20 29.68
N THR A 374 -4.18 -13.22 30.93
CA THR A 374 -4.57 -14.44 31.67
C THR A 374 -6.09 -14.67 31.78
N GLU A 375 -6.91 -13.70 31.38
CA GLU A 375 -8.36 -13.90 31.24
C GLU A 375 -8.65 -14.73 29.98
N ASP A 376 -8.99 -16.01 30.15
CA ASP A 376 -9.40 -16.95 29.09
C ASP A 376 -10.79 -16.62 28.50
#